data_AF-A0AAD9SWE5-F1
#
_entry.id   AF-A0AAD9SWE5-F1
#
_cell.length_a   1.000
_cell.length_b   1.000
_cell.length_c   1.000
_cell.angle_alpha   90.00
_cell.angle_beta   90.00
_cell.angle_gamma   90.00
#
_symmetry.space_group_name_H-M   'P 1'
#
loop_
_entity.id
_entity.type
_entity.pdbx_description
1 polymer ?
#
loop_
_entity_poly.entity_id
_entity_poly.type
_entity_poly.pdbx_seq_one_letter_code
_entity_poly.pdbx_strand_id
1 'polypeptide(L)'
;MPLATISTELIQKILDLCELQDLLAFARASRRIYRTFLGRRMHLLTQGLHNSYSPLPALLKLVLANEPDKSRKPIGTEIRIDTLLARIIAVGPSPRLTIEQMKKMVTYGKVAERWTELYPRLRWRVCSDNRRLLHPHEKLRLRRAIYHHWTYTTLFHSRTYTQYSPYPPSPAAFDDPRHRLLRTYSTAEHIQLSEFLAHVEQLVESDLYPSNSIVQDHYSHSLPARALAKMAWGEGNEYRRLVRDIMKLSPADILHLVENTSTKTERMDFLFAKEACFGDVPATMNYALSTVSVERARYFWGLEGQLLLNILPHMQLPSLGPTPLPLERDLSEASLVFGVVDSGTREMLSEVEERIGSDGVESGEWGGFCRRFGIEAESGVEEMDEE
;
A
#
# COMPACT_ATOMS: atom_id res chain seq x y z
N MET A 1 -14.50 -36.09 -8.21
CA MET A 1 -13.53 -36.88 -8.99
C MET A 1 -12.20 -36.95 -8.25
N PRO A 2 -11.50 -38.09 -8.21
CA PRO A 2 -10.19 -38.19 -7.59
C PRO A 2 -9.15 -37.39 -8.41
N LEU A 3 -8.31 -36.57 -7.77
CA LEU A 3 -7.21 -35.86 -8.46
C LEU A 3 -6.26 -36.80 -9.23
N ALA A 4 -6.27 -38.09 -8.92
CA ALA A 4 -5.49 -39.12 -9.59
C ALA A 4 -5.90 -39.35 -11.07
N THR A 5 -7.14 -39.01 -11.47
CA THR A 5 -7.64 -39.23 -12.84
C THR A 5 -7.45 -38.03 -13.76
N ILE A 6 -6.99 -36.90 -13.24
CA ILE A 6 -6.81 -35.65 -13.99
C ILE A 6 -5.51 -35.71 -14.83
N SER A 7 -5.49 -35.04 -15.99
CA SER A 7 -4.30 -34.96 -16.86
C SER A 7 -3.18 -34.12 -16.23
N THR A 8 -1.93 -34.35 -16.64
CA THR A 8 -0.78 -33.59 -16.10
C THR A 8 -0.84 -32.10 -16.40
N GLU A 9 -1.41 -31.72 -17.55
CA GLU A 9 -1.59 -30.31 -17.94
C GLU A 9 -2.58 -29.58 -17.03
N LEU A 10 -3.69 -30.24 -16.68
CA LEU A 10 -4.66 -29.68 -15.74
C LEU A 10 -4.09 -29.58 -14.33
N ILE A 11 -3.30 -30.58 -13.90
CA ILE A 11 -2.59 -30.50 -12.61
C ILE A 11 -1.62 -29.31 -12.59
N GLN A 12 -0.89 -29.05 -13.68
CA GLN A 12 0.00 -27.88 -13.77
C GLN A 12 -0.77 -26.57 -13.65
N LYS A 13 -1.87 -26.41 -14.41
CA LYS A 13 -2.72 -25.21 -14.32
C LYS A 13 -3.29 -24.99 -12.93
N ILE A 14 -3.70 -26.05 -12.23
CA ILE A 14 -4.19 -25.95 -10.84
C ILE A 14 -3.06 -25.44 -9.95
N LEU A 15 -1.85 -26.01 -10.06
CA LEU A 15 -0.70 -25.58 -9.27
C LEU A 15 -0.29 -24.13 -9.56
N ASP A 16 -0.42 -23.65 -10.80
CA ASP A 16 -0.11 -22.24 -11.15
C ASP A 16 -1.08 -21.23 -10.47
N LEU A 17 -2.30 -21.67 -10.13
CA LEU A 17 -3.29 -20.84 -9.46
C LEU A 17 -3.23 -20.93 -7.93
N CYS A 18 -2.54 -21.93 -7.38
CA CYS A 18 -2.45 -22.11 -5.95
C CYS A 18 -1.62 -21.02 -5.27
N GLU A 19 -1.99 -20.71 -4.02
CA GLU A 19 -1.13 -19.98 -3.10
C GLU A 19 0.10 -20.82 -2.71
N LEU A 20 1.15 -20.16 -2.22
CA LEU A 20 2.40 -20.85 -1.89
C LEU A 20 2.21 -21.96 -0.84
N GLN A 21 1.37 -21.75 0.17
CA GLN A 21 1.14 -22.74 1.22
C GLN A 21 0.41 -23.98 0.66
N ASP A 22 -0.65 -23.74 -0.10
CA ASP A 22 -1.44 -24.80 -0.73
C ASP A 22 -0.60 -25.58 -1.74
N LEU A 23 0.21 -24.90 -2.54
CA LEU A 23 1.13 -25.51 -3.50
C LEU A 23 2.07 -26.51 -2.82
N LEU A 24 2.64 -26.14 -1.68
CA LEU A 24 3.52 -27.01 -0.90
C LEU A 24 2.74 -28.16 -0.24
N ALA A 25 1.52 -27.93 0.21
CA ALA A 25 0.65 -28.97 0.76
C ALA A 25 0.24 -30.00 -0.31
N PHE A 26 -0.17 -29.54 -1.50
CA PHE A 26 -0.50 -30.38 -2.65
C PHE A 26 0.69 -31.23 -3.10
N ALA A 27 1.89 -30.63 -3.15
CA ALA A 27 3.10 -31.36 -3.49
C ALA A 27 3.42 -32.49 -2.49
N ARG A 28 2.99 -32.38 -1.23
CA ARG A 28 3.17 -33.43 -0.20
C ARG A 28 2.10 -34.51 -0.27
N ALA A 29 0.90 -34.19 -0.77
CA ALA A 29 -0.25 -35.09 -0.76
C ALA A 29 -0.14 -36.26 -1.76
N SER A 30 0.56 -36.10 -2.88
CA SER A 30 0.65 -37.15 -3.92
C SER A 30 2.01 -37.20 -4.61
N ARG A 31 2.54 -38.42 -4.82
CA ARG A 31 3.78 -38.65 -5.58
C ARG A 31 3.70 -38.14 -7.02
N ARG A 32 2.53 -38.21 -7.65
CA ARG A 32 2.33 -37.73 -9.03
C ARG A 32 2.45 -36.21 -9.10
N ILE A 33 1.78 -35.52 -8.17
CA ILE A 33 1.81 -34.05 -8.05
C ILE A 33 3.23 -33.58 -7.66
N TYR A 34 3.90 -34.31 -6.79
CA TYR A 34 5.29 -34.03 -6.42
C TYR A 34 6.24 -34.09 -7.63
N ARG A 35 6.08 -35.09 -8.50
CA ARG A 35 6.88 -35.21 -9.73
C ARG A 35 6.62 -34.05 -10.71
N THR A 36 5.37 -33.66 -10.90
CA THR A 36 5.04 -32.48 -11.73
C THR A 36 5.58 -31.20 -11.12
N PHE A 37 5.51 -31.06 -9.79
CA PHE A 37 6.10 -29.93 -9.08
C PHE A 37 7.62 -29.86 -9.25
N LEU A 38 8.33 -30.99 -9.11
CA LEU A 38 9.80 -31.03 -9.27
C LEU A 38 10.23 -30.61 -10.68
N GLY A 39 9.48 -30.98 -11.72
CA GLY A 39 9.81 -30.63 -13.11
C GLY A 39 9.80 -29.13 -13.40
N ARG A 40 8.92 -28.35 -12.74
CA ARG A 40 8.81 -26.88 -12.92
C ARG A 40 8.94 -26.11 -11.60
N ARG A 41 9.74 -26.64 -10.67
CA ARG A 41 9.82 -26.15 -9.29
C ARG A 41 10.00 -24.65 -9.17
N MET A 42 10.96 -24.08 -9.89
CA MET A 42 11.26 -22.64 -9.79
C MET A 42 10.13 -21.75 -10.29
N HIS A 43 9.48 -22.14 -11.37
CA HIS A 43 8.32 -21.42 -11.91
C HIS A 43 7.15 -21.48 -10.94
N LEU A 44 6.80 -22.68 -10.48
CA LEU A 44 5.68 -22.91 -9.55
C LEU A 44 5.89 -22.20 -8.20
N LEU A 45 7.11 -22.19 -7.67
CA LEU A 45 7.41 -21.44 -6.45
C LEU A 45 7.32 -19.93 -6.67
N THR A 46 7.78 -19.42 -7.82
CA THR A 46 7.67 -17.99 -8.16
C THR A 46 6.20 -17.59 -8.29
N GLN A 47 5.40 -18.41 -8.97
CA GLN A 47 3.98 -18.15 -9.18
C GLN A 47 3.19 -18.25 -7.88
N GLY A 48 3.41 -19.29 -7.06
CA GLY A 48 2.79 -19.39 -5.74
C GLY A 48 3.17 -18.21 -4.83
N LEU A 49 4.42 -17.75 -4.90
CA LEU A 49 4.87 -16.55 -4.19
C LEU A 49 4.18 -15.28 -4.72
N HIS A 50 3.97 -15.18 -6.03
CA HIS A 50 3.24 -14.08 -6.65
C HIS A 50 1.78 -14.05 -6.17
N ASN A 51 1.11 -15.20 -6.17
CA ASN A 51 -0.28 -15.33 -5.74
C ASN A 51 -0.43 -14.92 -4.27
N SER A 52 0.48 -15.38 -3.39
CA SER A 52 0.40 -15.08 -1.95
C SER A 52 0.94 -13.71 -1.53
N TYR A 53 2.01 -13.19 -2.16
CA TYR A 53 2.78 -12.05 -1.62
C TYR A 53 3.16 -10.97 -2.63
N SER A 54 2.52 -10.93 -3.80
CA SER A 54 2.70 -9.87 -4.81
C SER A 54 2.60 -8.45 -4.22
N PRO A 55 3.35 -7.47 -4.78
CA PRO A 55 4.22 -7.58 -5.96
C PRO A 55 5.67 -8.02 -5.64
N LEU A 56 6.18 -8.97 -6.42
CA LEU A 56 7.51 -9.57 -6.21
C LEU A 56 8.70 -8.61 -6.35
N PRO A 57 8.72 -7.63 -7.29
CA PRO A 57 9.83 -6.70 -7.39
C PRO A 57 10.02 -5.85 -6.13
N ALA A 58 8.94 -5.31 -5.57
CA ALA A 58 9.01 -4.51 -4.35
C ALA A 58 9.44 -5.37 -3.14
N LEU A 59 8.94 -6.60 -3.05
CA LEU A 59 9.34 -7.55 -2.02
C LEU A 59 10.82 -7.96 -2.14
N LEU A 60 11.34 -8.12 -3.36
CA LEU A 60 12.76 -8.38 -3.58
C LEU A 60 13.63 -7.18 -3.19
N LYS A 61 13.21 -5.95 -3.52
CA LYS A 61 13.90 -4.71 -3.09
C LYS A 61 14.07 -4.69 -1.57
N LEU A 62 13.04 -5.09 -0.82
CA LEU A 62 13.10 -5.22 0.64
C LEU A 62 14.09 -6.31 1.11
N VAL A 63 14.09 -7.47 0.45
CA VAL A 63 15.06 -8.53 0.76
C VAL A 63 16.49 -8.04 0.55
N LEU A 64 16.76 -7.37 -0.56
CA LEU A 64 18.08 -6.81 -0.88
C LEU A 64 18.51 -5.71 0.11
N ALA A 65 17.58 -4.87 0.57
CA ALA A 65 17.85 -3.87 1.60
C ALA A 65 18.29 -4.49 2.94
N ASN A 66 17.81 -5.69 3.25
CA ASN A 66 18.16 -6.44 4.45
C ASN A 66 19.28 -7.47 4.24
N GLU A 67 19.92 -7.51 3.07
CA GLU A 67 21.07 -8.40 2.88
C GLU A 67 22.30 -7.87 3.63
N PRO A 68 22.98 -8.73 4.41
CA PRO A 68 24.22 -8.32 5.05
C PRO A 68 25.27 -8.00 3.99
N ASP A 69 26.06 -6.96 4.24
CA ASP A 69 27.15 -6.62 3.34
C ASP A 69 28.16 -7.78 3.32
N LYS A 70 28.35 -8.37 2.14
CA LYS A 70 29.32 -9.45 1.92
C LYS A 70 30.75 -8.92 1.79
N SER A 71 30.92 -7.60 1.70
CA SER A 71 32.24 -6.97 1.66
C SER A 71 32.97 -7.20 2.99
N ARG A 72 34.16 -7.80 2.91
CA ARG A 72 35.09 -7.92 4.04
C ARG A 72 35.87 -6.62 4.32
N LYS A 73 35.78 -5.63 3.41
CA LYS A 73 36.47 -4.34 3.55
C LYS A 73 35.58 -3.36 4.30
N PRO A 74 36.12 -2.54 5.21
CA PRO A 74 35.37 -1.43 5.79
C PRO A 74 35.04 -0.44 4.66
N ILE A 75 33.77 -0.39 4.27
CA ILE A 75 33.24 0.57 3.30
C ILE A 75 32.56 1.69 4.11
N GLY A 76 32.79 2.95 3.73
CA GLY A 76 32.10 4.09 4.33
C GLY A 76 30.58 3.98 4.21
N THR A 77 29.84 4.48 5.20
CA THR A 77 28.37 4.35 5.25
C THR A 77 27.67 4.86 3.99
N GLU A 78 28.13 5.97 3.44
CA GLU A 78 27.63 6.55 2.18
C GLU A 78 27.77 5.59 1.00
N ILE A 79 29.00 5.17 0.68
CA ILE A 79 29.31 4.27 -0.43
C ILE A 79 28.54 2.96 -0.29
N ARG A 80 28.37 2.46 0.95
CA ARG A 80 27.58 1.24 1.23
C ARG A 80 26.12 1.44 0.86
N ILE A 81 25.51 2.55 1.27
CA ILE A 81 24.12 2.89 0.93
C ILE A 81 23.95 3.09 -0.57
N ASP A 82 24.86 3.80 -1.23
CA ASP A 82 24.79 4.00 -2.67
C ASP A 82 24.90 2.69 -3.45
N THR A 83 25.78 1.79 -3.03
CA THR A 83 25.93 0.47 -3.65
C THR A 83 24.68 -0.37 -3.47
N LEU A 84 24.06 -0.36 -2.28
CA LEU A 84 22.80 -1.06 -2.02
C LEU A 84 21.65 -0.44 -2.83
N LEU A 85 21.57 0.88 -2.84
CA LEU A 85 20.54 1.61 -3.56
C LEU A 85 20.62 1.35 -5.07
N ALA A 86 21.82 1.36 -5.66
CA ALA A 86 22.02 1.01 -7.06
C ALA A 86 21.50 -0.41 -7.38
N ARG A 87 21.76 -1.39 -6.52
CA ARG A 87 21.24 -2.77 -6.67
C ARG A 87 19.71 -2.82 -6.58
N ILE A 88 19.13 -2.09 -5.63
CA ILE A 88 17.67 -2.02 -5.42
C ILE A 88 16.98 -1.36 -6.62
N ILE A 89 17.55 -0.28 -7.15
CA ILE A 89 17.01 0.44 -8.31
C ILE A 89 17.12 -0.41 -9.58
N ALA A 90 18.19 -1.20 -9.72
CA ALA A 90 18.37 -2.09 -10.87
C ALA A 90 17.40 -3.29 -10.92
N VAL A 91 16.56 -3.48 -9.89
CA VAL A 91 15.53 -4.54 -9.90
C VAL A 91 14.45 -4.21 -10.94
N GLY A 92 14.42 -4.98 -12.02
CA GLY A 92 13.39 -4.89 -13.07
C GLY A 92 12.02 -5.47 -12.66
N PRO A 93 11.01 -5.38 -13.56
CA PRO A 93 9.63 -5.81 -13.28
C PRO A 93 9.47 -7.33 -13.13
N SER A 94 10.35 -8.12 -13.75
CA SER A 94 10.36 -9.59 -13.70
C SER A 94 11.71 -10.12 -13.18
N PRO A 95 11.96 -10.04 -11.87
CA PRO A 95 13.24 -10.44 -11.31
C PRO A 95 13.45 -11.96 -11.36
N ARG A 96 14.68 -12.38 -11.63
CA ARG A 96 15.10 -13.78 -11.48
C ARG A 96 15.37 -14.07 -10.00
N LEU A 97 14.52 -14.89 -9.39
CA LEU A 97 14.58 -15.18 -7.96
C LEU A 97 15.39 -16.45 -7.65
N THR A 98 16.22 -16.39 -6.62
CA THR A 98 16.85 -17.57 -6.02
C THR A 98 15.98 -18.15 -4.91
N ILE A 99 16.17 -19.43 -4.57
CA ILE A 99 15.43 -20.08 -3.47
C ILE A 99 15.69 -19.38 -2.12
N GLU A 100 16.90 -18.89 -1.89
CA GLU A 100 17.26 -18.15 -0.67
C GLU A 100 16.50 -16.82 -0.58
N GLN A 101 16.40 -16.09 -1.69
CA GLN A 101 15.58 -14.88 -1.75
C GLN A 101 14.12 -15.22 -1.47
N MET A 102 13.55 -16.24 -2.12
CA MET A 102 12.16 -16.65 -1.89
C MET A 102 11.89 -16.98 -0.42
N LYS A 103 12.80 -17.67 0.28
CA LYS A 103 12.66 -17.96 1.72
C LYS A 103 12.55 -16.68 2.55
N LYS A 104 13.40 -15.68 2.27
CA LYS A 104 13.33 -14.36 2.92
C LYS A 104 12.07 -13.57 2.51
N MET A 105 11.66 -13.68 1.26
CA MET A 105 10.42 -13.03 0.78
C MET A 105 9.20 -13.55 1.54
N VAL A 106 9.15 -14.84 1.89
CA VAL A 106 8.05 -15.39 2.69
C VAL A 106 7.96 -14.76 4.08
N THR A 107 9.09 -14.47 4.74
CA THR A 107 9.06 -13.86 6.08
C THR A 107 8.47 -12.46 6.05
N TYR A 108 8.90 -11.64 5.08
CA TYR A 108 8.35 -10.29 4.91
C TYR A 108 6.90 -10.30 4.37
N GLY A 109 6.60 -11.22 3.45
CA GLY A 109 5.26 -11.38 2.88
C GLY A 109 4.21 -11.75 3.93
N LYS A 110 4.55 -12.60 4.90
CA LYS A 110 3.65 -12.93 6.02
C LYS A 110 3.27 -11.72 6.86
N VAL A 111 4.23 -10.83 7.13
CA VAL A 111 3.96 -9.59 7.86
C VAL A 111 3.06 -8.69 7.03
N ALA A 112 3.33 -8.55 5.74
CA ALA A 112 2.47 -7.74 4.86
C ALA A 112 1.05 -8.31 4.73
N GLU A 113 0.87 -9.64 4.74
CA GLU A 113 -0.47 -10.26 4.74
C GLU A 113 -1.24 -9.92 6.03
N ARG A 114 -0.58 -9.99 7.20
CA ARG A 114 -1.19 -9.56 8.48
C ARG A 114 -1.63 -8.11 8.44
N TRP A 115 -0.82 -7.24 7.86
CA TRP A 115 -1.22 -5.85 7.65
C TRP A 115 -2.46 -5.71 6.75
N THR A 116 -2.65 -6.59 5.75
CA THR A 116 -3.87 -6.55 4.93
C THR A 116 -5.14 -6.94 5.69
N GLU A 117 -5.01 -7.73 6.76
CA GLU A 117 -6.11 -8.07 7.68
C GLU A 117 -6.42 -6.91 8.62
N LEU A 118 -5.38 -6.21 9.08
CA LEU A 118 -5.48 -5.11 10.04
C LEU A 118 -5.95 -3.79 9.40
N TYR A 119 -5.47 -3.49 8.19
CA TYR A 119 -5.67 -2.20 7.52
C TYR A 119 -7.15 -1.78 7.33
N PRO A 120 -8.09 -2.68 6.96
CA PRO A 120 -9.52 -2.38 6.96
C PRO A 120 -10.03 -1.66 8.22
N ARG A 121 -9.54 -2.09 9.38
CA ARG A 121 -9.98 -1.55 10.69
C ARG A 121 -9.47 -0.13 10.89
N LEU A 122 -8.27 0.17 10.37
CA LEU A 122 -7.71 1.52 10.40
C LEU A 122 -8.46 2.43 9.43
N ARG A 123 -8.62 1.99 8.18
CA ARG A 123 -9.21 2.78 7.10
C ARG A 123 -10.66 3.16 7.36
N TRP A 124 -11.47 2.21 7.78
CA TRP A 124 -12.91 2.41 7.98
C TRP A 124 -13.28 2.60 9.46
N ARG A 125 -12.37 3.22 10.22
CA ARG A 125 -12.57 3.50 11.64
C ARG A 125 -13.77 4.43 11.86
N VAL A 126 -13.82 5.54 11.12
CA VAL A 126 -14.79 6.64 11.32
C VAL A 126 -16.03 6.53 10.41
N CYS A 127 -15.97 5.77 9.31
CA CYS A 127 -17.10 5.58 8.39
C CYS A 127 -17.49 4.10 8.29
N SER A 128 -18.47 3.68 9.11
CA SER A 128 -18.89 2.26 9.25
C SER A 128 -19.43 1.63 7.97
N ASP A 129 -20.02 2.44 7.10
CA ASP A 129 -20.87 1.95 6.01
C ASP A 129 -20.05 1.33 4.87
N ASN A 130 -18.75 1.62 4.83
CA ASN A 130 -17.81 1.07 3.85
C ASN A 130 -16.87 0.00 4.42
N ARG A 131 -17.14 -0.49 5.64
CA ARG A 131 -16.34 -1.55 6.26
C ARG A 131 -16.48 -2.84 5.45
N ARG A 132 -15.40 -3.22 4.77
CA ARG A 132 -15.34 -4.49 4.02
C ARG A 132 -13.96 -5.14 4.14
N LEU A 133 -13.76 -6.27 3.48
CA LEU A 133 -12.42 -6.80 3.26
C LEU A 133 -11.81 -6.14 2.02
N LEU A 134 -10.48 -6.10 1.97
CA LEU A 134 -9.76 -5.61 0.80
C LEU A 134 -9.94 -6.58 -0.38
N HIS A 135 -10.20 -6.03 -1.55
CA HIS A 135 -10.18 -6.76 -2.81
C HIS A 135 -8.74 -7.18 -3.17
N PRO A 136 -8.55 -8.20 -4.02
CA PRO A 136 -7.21 -8.72 -4.36
C PRO A 136 -6.24 -7.64 -4.89
N HIS A 137 -6.72 -6.72 -5.73
CA HIS A 137 -5.91 -5.63 -6.26
C HIS A 137 -5.54 -4.58 -5.19
N GLU A 138 -6.41 -4.35 -4.21
CA GLU A 138 -6.13 -3.47 -3.07
C GLU A 138 -5.10 -4.09 -2.13
N LYS A 139 -5.23 -5.39 -1.85
CA LYS A 139 -4.21 -6.14 -1.11
C LYS A 139 -2.85 -6.04 -1.75
N LEU A 140 -2.76 -6.17 -3.08
CA LEU A 140 -1.50 -6.03 -3.83
C LEU A 140 -0.89 -4.63 -3.63
N ARG A 141 -1.69 -3.58 -3.79
CA ARG A 141 -1.25 -2.18 -3.63
C ARG A 141 -0.82 -1.87 -2.20
N LEU A 142 -1.57 -2.35 -1.22
CA LEU A 142 -1.23 -2.19 0.19
C LEU A 142 0.07 -2.91 0.53
N ARG A 143 0.23 -4.18 0.11
CA ARG A 143 1.49 -4.94 0.29
C ARG A 143 2.67 -4.19 -0.33
N ARG A 144 2.49 -3.61 -1.52
CA ARG A 144 3.49 -2.76 -2.17
C ARG A 144 3.89 -1.56 -1.31
N ALA A 145 2.93 -0.80 -0.78
CA ALA A 145 3.19 0.32 0.11
C ALA A 145 3.95 -0.13 1.38
N ILE A 146 3.55 -1.24 1.98
CA ILE A 146 4.22 -1.83 3.15
C ILE A 146 5.68 -2.19 2.81
N TYR A 147 5.93 -2.82 1.67
CA TYR A 147 7.29 -3.16 1.24
C TYR A 147 8.14 -1.92 1.00
N HIS A 148 7.57 -0.84 0.44
CA HIS A 148 8.27 0.43 0.26
C HIS A 148 8.61 1.10 1.60
N HIS A 149 7.66 1.16 2.53
CA HIS A 149 7.90 1.67 3.90
C HIS A 149 9.01 0.89 4.59
N TRP A 150 8.95 -0.44 4.51
CA TRP A 150 9.96 -1.30 5.12
C TRP A 150 11.33 -1.15 4.47
N THR A 151 11.38 -1.03 3.15
CA THR A 151 12.64 -0.80 2.42
C THR A 151 13.25 0.53 2.86
N TYR A 152 12.45 1.58 2.97
CA TYR A 152 12.89 2.91 3.38
C TYR A 152 13.44 2.90 4.81
N THR A 153 12.67 2.38 5.77
CA THR A 153 13.07 2.30 7.19
C THR A 153 14.34 1.46 7.38
N THR A 154 14.46 0.34 6.66
CA THR A 154 15.66 -0.51 6.70
C THR A 154 16.91 0.25 6.25
N LEU A 155 16.82 1.01 5.15
CA LEU A 155 17.98 1.72 4.58
C LEU A 155 18.35 2.96 5.40
N PHE A 156 17.35 3.79 5.73
CA PHE A 156 17.58 5.16 6.17
C PHE A 156 17.25 5.42 7.64
N HIS A 157 16.53 4.51 8.30
CA HIS A 157 16.28 4.59 9.75
C HIS A 157 17.08 3.56 10.54
N SER A 158 18.23 3.13 10.00
CA SER A 158 19.23 2.39 10.76
C SER A 158 20.06 3.33 11.64
N ARG A 159 20.50 2.83 12.80
CA ARG A 159 21.40 3.57 13.71
C ARG A 159 22.66 4.07 13.00
N THR A 160 23.24 3.22 12.14
CA THR A 160 24.45 3.58 11.37
C THR A 160 24.20 4.73 10.39
N TYR A 161 23.05 4.72 9.70
CA TYR A 161 22.75 5.79 8.73
C TYR A 161 22.36 7.09 9.42
N THR A 162 21.54 7.03 10.46
CA THR A 162 21.09 8.22 11.21
C THR A 162 22.24 8.93 11.92
N GLN A 163 23.26 8.21 12.38
CA GLN A 163 24.51 8.81 12.88
C GLN A 163 25.33 9.50 11.78
N TYR A 164 25.31 8.97 10.55
CA TYR A 164 26.01 9.53 9.40
C TYR A 164 25.28 10.76 8.81
N SER A 165 23.96 10.66 8.63
CA SER A 165 23.10 11.69 8.06
C SER A 165 21.92 11.97 9.00
N PRO A 166 22.13 12.79 10.05
CA PRO A 166 21.11 13.07 11.07
C PRO A 166 20.07 14.09 10.63
N TYR A 167 20.31 14.81 9.53
CA TYR A 167 19.41 15.86 9.08
C TYR A 167 18.33 15.31 8.13
N PRO A 168 17.11 15.86 8.17
CA PRO A 168 16.09 15.54 7.18
C PRO A 168 16.58 15.91 5.76
N PRO A 169 16.11 15.22 4.71
CA PRO A 169 16.62 15.41 3.37
C PRO A 169 16.19 16.77 2.83
N SER A 170 17.13 17.71 2.64
CA SER A 170 16.79 19.04 2.16
C SER A 170 16.19 19.00 0.73
N PRO A 171 15.14 19.79 0.43
CA PRO A 171 14.62 19.94 -0.93
C PRO A 171 15.66 20.44 -1.94
N ALA A 172 16.70 21.13 -1.46
CA ALA A 172 17.81 21.59 -2.30
C ALA A 172 18.86 20.49 -2.59
N ALA A 173 18.85 19.40 -1.82
CA ALA A 173 19.79 18.28 -2.00
C ALA A 173 19.24 17.30 -3.05
N PHE A 174 19.56 17.59 -4.32
CA PHE A 174 19.13 16.76 -5.44
C PHE A 174 19.66 15.31 -5.38
N ASP A 175 20.84 15.10 -4.78
CA ASP A 175 21.51 13.81 -4.71
C ASP A 175 21.28 13.04 -3.38
N ASP A 176 20.31 13.45 -2.57
CA ASP A 176 20.01 12.71 -1.34
C ASP A 176 19.50 11.29 -1.68
N PRO A 177 20.11 10.21 -1.13
CA PRO A 177 19.74 8.84 -1.46
C PRO A 177 18.29 8.51 -1.07
N ARG A 178 17.70 9.22 -0.09
CA ARG A 178 16.29 9.09 0.28
C ARG A 178 15.39 9.57 -0.84
N HIS A 179 15.69 10.73 -1.42
CA HIS A 179 14.94 11.26 -2.57
C HIS A 179 15.14 10.38 -3.80
N ARG A 180 16.38 9.93 -4.07
CA ARG A 180 16.68 9.02 -5.20
C ARG A 180 15.85 7.75 -5.15
N LEU A 181 15.69 7.11 -3.98
CA LEU A 181 14.82 5.94 -3.84
C LEU A 181 13.37 6.28 -4.18
N LEU A 182 12.82 7.33 -3.57
CA LEU A 182 11.40 7.70 -3.73
C LEU A 182 11.06 8.17 -5.16
N ARG A 183 12.01 8.80 -5.87
CA ARG A 183 11.84 9.16 -7.28
C ARG A 183 11.73 7.94 -8.21
N THR A 184 12.16 6.75 -7.77
CA THR A 184 12.00 5.52 -8.57
C THR A 184 10.59 4.93 -8.51
N TYR A 185 9.74 5.39 -7.60
CA TYR A 185 8.37 4.93 -7.48
C TYR A 185 7.45 5.74 -8.39
N SER A 186 6.45 5.10 -8.99
CA SER A 186 5.39 5.79 -9.73
C SER A 186 4.60 6.76 -8.85
N THR A 187 3.84 7.68 -9.45
CA THR A 187 2.93 8.58 -8.69
C THR A 187 1.90 7.80 -7.89
N ALA A 188 1.35 6.73 -8.47
CA ALA A 188 0.40 5.87 -7.75
C ALA A 188 1.03 5.17 -6.54
N GLU A 189 2.26 4.67 -6.66
CA GLU A 189 3.01 4.07 -5.54
C GLU A 189 3.29 5.06 -4.43
N HIS A 190 3.69 6.28 -4.79
CA HIS A 190 3.99 7.35 -3.86
C HIS A 190 2.77 7.78 -3.04
N ILE A 191 1.63 7.93 -3.72
CA ILE A 191 0.35 8.24 -3.09
C ILE A 191 -0.07 7.12 -2.12
N GLN A 192 -0.02 5.86 -2.57
CA GLN A 192 -0.38 4.70 -1.74
C GLN A 192 0.49 4.59 -0.49
N LEU A 193 1.78 4.92 -0.63
CA LEU A 193 2.73 4.95 0.46
C LEU A 193 2.42 6.05 1.47
N SER A 194 2.14 7.27 0.98
CA SER A 194 1.72 8.40 1.81
C SER A 194 0.47 8.07 2.62
N GLU A 195 -0.53 7.48 1.96
CA GLU A 195 -1.77 7.13 2.62
C GLU A 195 -1.60 6.01 3.64
N PHE A 196 -0.83 4.98 3.32
CA PHE A 196 -0.49 3.95 4.31
C PHE A 196 0.16 4.55 5.55
N LEU A 197 1.13 5.47 5.37
CA LEU A 197 1.80 6.14 6.48
C LEU A 197 0.85 6.98 7.32
N ALA A 198 -0.10 7.69 6.71
CA ALA A 198 -1.11 8.44 7.46
C ALA A 198 -1.97 7.53 8.35
N HIS A 199 -2.37 6.36 7.85
CA HIS A 199 -3.12 5.39 8.66
C HIS A 199 -2.25 4.77 9.77
N VAL A 200 -0.96 4.58 9.52
CA VAL A 200 0.00 4.16 10.56
C VAL A 200 0.17 5.24 11.61
N GLU A 201 0.30 6.51 11.22
CA GLU A 201 0.39 7.64 12.14
C GLU A 201 -0.88 7.76 12.98
N GLN A 202 -2.06 7.65 12.36
CA GLN A 202 -3.34 7.61 13.07
C GLN A 202 -3.43 6.43 14.06
N LEU A 203 -2.98 5.24 13.67
CA LEU A 203 -2.89 4.07 14.56
C LEU A 203 -1.99 4.35 15.76
N VAL A 204 -0.83 4.98 15.52
CA VAL A 204 0.11 5.37 16.56
C VAL A 204 -0.54 6.36 17.51
N GLU A 205 -1.13 7.44 17.01
CA GLU A 205 -1.72 8.50 17.84
C GLU A 205 -3.01 8.08 18.53
N SER A 206 -3.79 7.16 17.97
CA SER A 206 -5.09 6.80 18.54
C SER A 206 -5.02 5.59 19.47
N ASP A 207 -4.22 4.56 19.13
CA ASP A 207 -4.31 3.25 19.80
C ASP A 207 -3.02 2.87 20.53
N LEU A 208 -1.85 3.15 19.94
CA LEU A 208 -0.57 2.72 20.50
C LEU A 208 0.01 3.73 21.50
N TYR A 209 -0.02 5.00 21.15
CA TYR A 209 0.58 6.08 21.92
C TYR A 209 -0.37 7.28 21.97
N PRO A 210 -1.54 7.17 22.63
CA PRO A 210 -2.48 8.27 22.69
C PRO A 210 -2.01 9.44 23.53
N SER A 211 -2.25 10.66 23.05
CA SER A 211 -2.01 11.90 23.77
C SER A 211 -3.00 12.08 24.94
N ASN A 212 -2.74 13.06 25.81
CA ASN A 212 -3.66 13.33 26.92
C ASN A 212 -5.04 13.76 26.42
N SER A 213 -5.10 14.55 25.36
CA SER A 213 -6.35 15.02 24.72
C SER A 213 -7.14 13.85 24.13
N ILE A 214 -6.51 12.97 23.36
CA ILE A 214 -7.17 11.78 22.80
C ILE A 214 -7.74 10.89 23.92
N VAL A 215 -6.96 10.63 24.97
CA VAL A 215 -7.48 9.85 26.11
C VAL A 215 -8.63 10.59 26.79
N GLN A 216 -8.54 11.90 26.97
CA GLN A 216 -9.57 12.70 27.63
C GLN A 216 -10.89 12.71 26.84
N ASP A 217 -10.83 12.76 25.51
CA ASP A 217 -12.00 12.77 24.63
C ASP A 217 -12.82 11.47 24.70
N HIS A 218 -12.20 10.36 25.12
CA HIS A 218 -12.89 9.09 25.33
C HIS A 218 -13.75 9.04 26.60
N TYR A 219 -13.67 10.04 27.48
CA TYR A 219 -14.40 10.06 28.75
C TYR A 219 -15.32 11.27 28.81
N SER A 220 -16.54 11.05 29.32
CA SER A 220 -17.55 12.11 29.50
C SER A 220 -17.18 13.16 30.56
N HIS A 221 -16.17 12.89 31.38
CA HIS A 221 -15.72 13.75 32.47
C HIS A 221 -14.21 13.90 32.46
N SER A 222 -13.73 15.02 33.00
CA SER A 222 -12.30 15.28 33.12
C SER A 222 -11.63 14.24 34.02
N LEU A 223 -10.59 13.59 33.49
CA LEU A 223 -9.82 12.61 34.23
C LEU A 223 -8.77 13.31 35.11
N PRO A 224 -8.53 12.81 36.34
CA PRO A 224 -7.44 13.32 37.17
C PRO A 224 -6.08 13.16 36.47
N ALA A 225 -5.16 14.11 36.66
CA ALA A 225 -3.83 14.08 36.05
C ALA A 225 -3.06 12.76 36.29
N ARG A 226 -3.23 12.14 37.47
CA ARG A 226 -2.61 10.86 37.80
C ARG A 226 -3.16 9.68 36.98
N ALA A 227 -4.44 9.72 36.61
CA ALA A 227 -5.05 8.71 35.76
C ALA A 227 -4.60 8.90 34.29
N LEU A 228 -4.60 10.14 33.81
CA LEU A 228 -4.08 10.49 32.48
C LEU A 228 -2.62 10.05 32.31
N ALA A 229 -1.75 10.33 33.29
CA ALA A 229 -0.34 9.94 33.22
C ALA A 229 -0.11 8.41 33.08
N LYS A 230 -1.06 7.60 33.56
CA LYS A 230 -1.01 6.13 33.42
C LYS A 230 -1.46 5.64 32.04
N MET A 231 -2.38 6.34 31.40
CA MET A 231 -3.02 5.92 30.14
C MET A 231 -2.41 6.60 28.91
N ALA A 232 -2.14 7.89 28.99
CA ALA A 232 -1.68 8.74 27.89
C ALA A 232 -0.16 8.92 27.87
N TRP A 233 0.37 9.44 26.77
CA TRP A 233 1.80 9.64 26.53
C TRP A 233 2.24 11.11 26.58
N GLY A 234 1.41 11.97 27.16
CA GLY A 234 1.72 13.39 27.31
C GLY A 234 1.13 14.23 26.19
N GLU A 235 1.67 15.45 26.05
CA GLU A 235 1.21 16.45 25.08
C GLU A 235 2.37 17.28 24.53
N GLY A 236 2.08 18.04 23.46
CA GLY A 236 3.00 19.04 22.94
C GLY A 236 4.22 18.46 22.21
N ASN A 237 5.38 19.12 22.34
CA ASN A 237 6.55 18.82 21.52
C ASN A 237 7.23 17.49 21.86
N GLU A 238 7.23 17.09 23.13
CA GLU A 238 7.80 15.81 23.57
C GLU A 238 6.99 14.65 23.01
N TYR A 239 5.67 14.72 23.10
CA TYR A 239 4.75 13.77 22.49
C TYR A 239 4.96 13.68 20.96
N ARG A 240 5.05 14.82 20.26
CA ARG A 240 5.32 14.81 18.81
C ARG A 240 6.69 14.25 18.44
N ARG A 241 7.69 14.32 19.32
CA ARG A 241 8.98 13.64 19.10
C ARG A 241 8.81 12.13 19.24
N LEU A 242 8.13 11.67 20.29
CA LEU A 242 7.79 10.27 20.48
C LEU A 242 7.07 9.68 19.26
N VAL A 243 5.97 10.29 18.80
CA VAL A 243 5.23 9.81 17.62
C VAL A 243 6.15 9.69 16.40
N ARG A 244 6.97 10.72 16.13
CA ARG A 244 7.95 10.68 15.04
C ARG A 244 9.00 9.59 15.21
N ASP A 245 9.41 9.27 16.43
CA ASP A 245 10.34 8.17 16.70
C ASP A 245 9.68 6.81 16.43
N ILE A 246 8.41 6.64 16.80
CA ILE A 246 7.63 5.44 16.47
C ILE A 246 7.50 5.25 14.96
N MET A 247 7.36 6.34 14.18
CA MET A 247 7.26 6.27 12.72
C MET A 247 8.54 5.77 12.01
N LYS A 248 9.66 5.60 12.73
CA LYS A 248 10.88 4.97 12.20
C LYS A 248 10.87 3.45 12.28
N LEU A 249 9.95 2.89 13.08
CA LEU A 249 9.83 1.45 13.25
C LEU A 249 9.41 0.77 11.94
N SER A 250 9.90 -0.46 11.76
CA SER A 250 9.51 -1.26 10.61
C SER A 250 8.03 -1.70 10.72
N PRO A 251 7.37 -2.05 9.61
CA PRO A 251 6.02 -2.63 9.67
C PRO A 251 5.90 -3.83 10.61
N ALA A 252 6.94 -4.66 10.74
CA ALA A 252 6.92 -5.80 11.67
C ALA A 252 6.90 -5.35 13.13
N ASP A 253 7.67 -4.31 13.46
CA ASP A 253 7.75 -3.78 14.81
C ASP A 253 6.45 -3.10 15.23
N ILE A 254 5.84 -2.34 14.32
CA ILE A 254 4.53 -1.72 14.54
C ILE A 254 3.45 -2.80 14.69
N LEU A 255 3.47 -3.84 13.85
CA LEU A 255 2.54 -4.96 13.97
C LEU A 255 2.69 -5.69 15.31
N HIS A 256 3.94 -5.90 15.77
CA HIS A 256 4.21 -6.47 17.09
C HIS A 256 3.62 -5.62 18.21
N LEU A 257 3.76 -4.29 18.14
CA LEU A 257 3.15 -3.38 19.11
C LEU A 257 1.62 -3.52 19.13
N VAL A 258 0.97 -3.71 17.98
CA VAL A 258 -0.49 -3.89 17.93
C VAL A 258 -0.93 -5.26 18.48
N GLU A 259 -0.26 -6.33 18.08
CA GLU A 259 -0.71 -7.70 18.36
C GLU A 259 -0.27 -8.21 19.73
N ASN A 260 0.89 -7.76 20.23
CA ASN A 260 1.55 -8.36 21.39
C ASN A 260 1.75 -7.39 22.56
N THR A 261 1.29 -6.14 22.47
CA THR A 261 1.34 -5.20 23.60
C THR A 261 -0.02 -4.63 23.93
N SER A 262 -0.34 -4.66 25.23
CA SER A 262 -1.61 -4.18 25.78
C SER A 262 -1.42 -3.04 26.77
N THR A 263 -0.26 -2.98 27.43
CA THR A 263 0.03 -2.01 28.49
C THR A 263 1.06 -0.96 28.06
N LYS A 264 0.98 0.22 28.68
CA LYS A 264 1.98 1.28 28.51
C LYS A 264 3.39 0.81 28.89
N THR A 265 3.52 -0.04 29.91
CA THR A 265 4.80 -0.62 30.35
C THR A 265 5.41 -1.55 29.31
N GLU A 266 4.65 -2.48 28.75
CA GLU A 266 5.14 -3.36 27.68
C GLU A 266 5.63 -2.58 26.46
N ARG A 267 4.92 -1.49 26.11
CA ARG A 267 5.31 -0.60 25.02
C ARG A 267 6.62 0.13 25.33
N MET A 268 6.79 0.64 26.55
CA MET A 268 8.06 1.23 26.98
C MET A 268 9.20 0.22 26.94
N ASP A 269 8.99 -0.99 27.46
CA ASP A 269 10.00 -2.06 27.48
C ASP A 269 10.41 -2.46 26.06
N PHE A 270 9.46 -2.54 25.13
CA PHE A 270 9.75 -2.76 23.72
C PHE A 270 10.63 -1.67 23.12
N LEU A 271 10.31 -0.40 23.40
CA LEU A 271 11.12 0.73 22.93
C LEU A 271 12.53 0.71 23.51
N PHE A 272 12.67 0.42 24.80
CA PHE A 272 13.98 0.27 25.43
C PHE A 272 14.79 -0.87 24.79
N ALA A 273 14.16 -2.02 24.56
CA ALA A 273 14.80 -3.19 23.93
C ALA A 273 15.23 -2.94 22.48
N LYS A 274 14.49 -2.10 21.75
CA LYS A 274 14.84 -1.67 20.39
C LYS A 274 15.98 -0.66 20.34
N GLU A 275 16.56 -0.30 21.49
CA GLU A 275 17.47 0.83 21.63
C GLU A 275 16.85 2.10 20.99
N ALA A 276 15.54 2.33 21.21
CA ALA A 276 14.76 3.39 20.56
C ALA A 276 15.18 4.82 20.91
N CYS A 277 16.42 5.02 21.38
CA CYS A 277 17.14 6.25 21.18
C CYS A 277 17.62 6.30 19.72
N PHE A 278 16.70 6.52 18.78
CA PHE A 278 17.01 6.89 17.40
C PHE A 278 17.66 8.29 17.33
N GLY A 279 18.60 8.60 18.24
CA GLY A 279 19.10 9.95 18.49
C GLY A 279 18.00 11.00 18.60
N ASP A 280 18.37 12.27 18.54
CA ASP A 280 17.44 13.39 18.26
C ASP A 280 17.14 13.51 16.75
N VAL A 281 17.32 12.44 15.96
CA VAL A 281 17.18 12.47 14.50
C VAL A 281 15.71 12.27 14.14
N PRO A 282 15.01 13.15 13.42
CA PRO A 282 13.57 12.96 13.14
C PRO A 282 13.30 11.80 12.17
N ALA A 283 12.06 11.26 12.15
CA ALA A 283 11.61 10.42 11.04
C ALA A 283 11.61 11.24 9.74
N THR A 284 12.27 10.70 8.72
CA THR A 284 12.56 11.45 7.49
C THR A 284 11.66 11.10 6.31
N MET A 285 10.84 10.04 6.43
CA MET A 285 10.07 9.52 5.30
C MET A 285 8.96 10.46 4.86
N ASN A 286 8.11 10.93 5.80
CA ASN A 286 7.06 11.92 5.50
C ASN A 286 7.64 13.20 4.88
N TYR A 287 8.80 13.65 5.39
CA TYR A 287 9.52 14.80 4.83
C TYR A 287 9.95 14.53 3.38
N ALA A 288 10.63 13.41 3.14
CA ALA A 288 11.13 13.03 1.82
C ALA A 288 9.99 12.82 0.80
N LEU A 289 8.87 12.22 1.25
CA LEU A 289 7.66 12.06 0.45
C LEU A 289 7.07 13.41 0.08
N SER A 290 6.96 14.33 1.04
CA SER A 290 6.45 15.68 0.79
C SER A 290 7.31 16.43 -0.23
N THR A 291 8.64 16.35 -0.11
CA THR A 291 9.56 16.96 -1.08
C THR A 291 9.31 16.43 -2.49
N VAL A 292 9.31 15.11 -2.66
CA VAL A 292 9.11 14.48 -3.97
C VAL A 292 7.69 14.73 -4.52
N SER A 293 6.67 14.80 -3.66
CA SER A 293 5.31 15.19 -4.05
C SER A 293 5.26 16.61 -4.59
N VAL A 294 5.93 17.57 -3.92
CA VAL A 294 6.04 18.96 -4.38
C VAL A 294 6.80 19.04 -5.71
N GLU A 295 7.91 18.32 -5.84
CA GLU A 295 8.68 18.23 -7.10
C GLU A 295 7.80 17.75 -8.25
N ARG A 296 7.06 16.65 -8.04
CA ARG A 296 6.15 16.10 -9.05
C ARG A 296 5.03 17.07 -9.39
N ALA A 297 4.46 17.73 -8.38
CA ALA A 297 3.36 18.65 -8.60
C ALA A 297 3.75 19.89 -9.40
N ARG A 298 4.94 20.42 -9.12
CA ARG A 298 5.50 21.53 -9.91
C ARG A 298 5.86 21.09 -11.32
N TYR A 299 6.56 19.98 -11.47
CA TYR A 299 7.12 19.56 -12.75
C TYR A 299 6.07 18.98 -13.71
N PHE A 300 5.17 18.13 -13.23
CA PHE A 300 4.19 17.44 -14.07
C PHE A 300 2.88 18.20 -14.24
N TRP A 301 2.42 18.91 -13.21
CA TRP A 301 1.13 19.62 -13.26
C TRP A 301 1.26 21.15 -13.26
N GLY A 302 2.48 21.70 -13.25
CA GLY A 302 2.71 23.15 -13.28
C GLY A 302 2.13 23.88 -12.07
N LEU A 303 1.91 23.18 -10.95
CA LEU A 303 1.24 23.74 -9.77
C LEU A 303 2.23 24.60 -8.96
N GLU A 304 1.90 25.87 -8.80
CA GLU A 304 2.67 26.81 -8.00
C GLU A 304 1.79 27.61 -7.01
N GLY A 305 2.45 28.24 -6.04
CA GLY A 305 1.80 29.16 -5.09
C GLY A 305 0.62 28.52 -4.33
N GLN A 306 -0.51 29.22 -4.32
CA GLN A 306 -1.69 28.81 -3.55
C GLN A 306 -2.37 27.54 -4.09
N LEU A 307 -2.29 27.30 -5.41
CA LEU A 307 -2.88 26.11 -6.03
C LEU A 307 -2.15 24.84 -5.56
N LEU A 308 -0.82 24.91 -5.46
CA LEU A 308 -0.02 23.84 -4.90
C LEU A 308 -0.40 23.56 -3.44
N LEU A 309 -0.54 24.60 -2.61
CA LEU A 309 -0.92 24.45 -1.21
C LEU A 309 -2.31 23.83 -1.01
N ASN A 310 -3.24 24.12 -1.92
CA ASN A 310 -4.59 23.55 -1.87
C ASN A 310 -4.61 22.09 -2.31
N ILE A 311 -3.77 21.68 -3.28
CA ILE A 311 -3.79 20.33 -3.85
C ILE A 311 -2.89 19.35 -3.07
N LEU A 312 -1.79 19.82 -2.48
CA LEU A 312 -0.80 18.97 -1.81
C LEU A 312 -1.39 18.07 -0.69
N PRO A 313 -2.27 18.57 0.19
CA PRO A 313 -2.89 17.72 1.22
C PRO A 313 -3.70 16.57 0.63
N HIS A 314 -4.38 16.82 -0.49
CA HIS A 314 -5.21 15.83 -1.19
C HIS A 314 -4.37 14.81 -1.96
N MET A 315 -3.16 15.18 -2.37
CA MET A 315 -2.18 14.22 -2.92
C MET A 315 -1.57 13.32 -1.85
N GLN A 316 -1.41 13.82 -0.62
CA GLN A 316 -0.86 13.08 0.50
C GLN A 316 -1.91 12.17 1.17
N LEU A 317 -3.19 12.56 1.08
CA LEU A 317 -4.35 11.89 1.66
C LEU A 317 -5.53 11.89 0.65
N PRO A 318 -5.51 11.02 -0.38
CA PRO A 318 -6.54 11.00 -1.42
C PRO A 318 -7.93 10.66 -0.88
N SER A 319 -8.00 9.87 0.21
CA SER A 319 -9.23 9.48 0.89
C SER A 319 -9.94 10.61 1.64
N LEU A 320 -9.29 11.78 1.81
CA LEU A 320 -9.82 12.92 2.56
C LEU A 320 -9.95 14.19 1.70
N GLY A 321 -9.71 14.11 0.39
CA GLY A 321 -9.77 15.25 -0.52
C GLY A 321 -11.02 15.30 -1.39
N PRO A 322 -11.41 16.50 -1.89
CA PRO A 322 -12.48 16.62 -2.87
C PRO A 322 -12.03 15.93 -4.17
N THR A 323 -12.82 14.94 -4.61
CA THR A 323 -12.72 14.37 -5.95
C THR A 323 -13.38 15.28 -6.99
N PRO A 324 -12.83 15.43 -8.21
CA PRO A 324 -11.58 14.85 -8.72
C PRO A 324 -10.40 15.83 -8.69
N LEU A 325 -9.22 15.32 -8.32
CA LEU A 325 -7.93 15.98 -8.63
C LEU A 325 -7.79 16.07 -10.16
N PRO A 326 -7.25 17.18 -10.73
CA PRO A 326 -7.05 17.32 -12.17
C PRO A 326 -5.88 16.43 -12.62
N LEU A 327 -6.15 15.14 -12.80
CA LEU A 327 -5.22 14.11 -13.25
C LEU A 327 -5.36 13.91 -14.76
N GLU A 328 -5.23 14.96 -15.55
CA GLU A 328 -5.14 14.84 -17.00
C GLU A 328 -3.67 14.70 -17.40
N ARG A 329 -3.25 13.43 -17.59
CA ARG A 329 -1.94 12.91 -18.06
C ARG A 329 -0.89 12.77 -16.94
N ASP A 330 -0.34 11.61 -16.57
CA ASP A 330 -0.29 10.25 -17.15
C ASP A 330 -1.33 9.26 -16.58
N LEU A 331 -2.09 8.58 -17.46
CA LEU A 331 -3.00 7.50 -17.05
C LEU A 331 -2.91 6.27 -17.97
N SER A 332 -2.19 5.25 -17.48
CA SER A 332 -2.21 3.81 -17.82
C SER A 332 -1.19 3.14 -16.86
N GLU A 333 -1.43 2.10 -16.05
CA GLU A 333 -2.35 0.94 -16.10
C GLU A 333 -3.82 1.29 -15.86
N ALA A 334 -4.66 0.97 -16.85
CA ALA A 334 -5.99 1.51 -17.04
C ALA A 334 -6.88 1.50 -15.78
N SER A 335 -7.29 2.71 -15.40
CA SER A 335 -8.28 3.12 -14.40
C SER A 335 -7.89 2.90 -12.93
N LEU A 336 -7.32 3.96 -12.35
CA LEU A 336 -7.29 4.22 -10.92
C LEU A 336 -8.67 3.95 -10.29
N VAL A 337 -8.77 2.87 -9.51
CA VAL A 337 -9.72 2.79 -8.39
C VAL A 337 -8.89 2.56 -7.14
N PHE A 338 -8.40 3.65 -6.57
CA PHE A 338 -8.35 3.73 -5.12
C PHE A 338 -9.80 3.79 -4.62
N GLY A 339 -10.09 3.35 -3.40
CA GLY A 339 -11.40 3.55 -2.78
C GLY A 339 -11.73 5.04 -2.68
N VAL A 340 -12.23 5.60 -3.77
CA VAL A 340 -13.48 6.35 -3.82
C VAL A 340 -14.47 5.46 -3.09
N VAL A 341 -14.87 5.88 -1.90
CA VAL A 341 -16.20 5.52 -1.46
C VAL A 341 -17.16 6.20 -2.43
N ASP A 342 -18.05 5.39 -2.99
CA ASP A 342 -19.17 5.74 -3.87
C ASP A 342 -19.75 7.13 -3.59
N SER A 343 -19.92 7.93 -4.65
CA SER A 343 -20.96 8.96 -4.67
C SER A 343 -21.40 9.23 -6.12
N GLY A 344 -22.27 8.39 -6.67
CA GLY A 344 -23.14 8.74 -7.82
C GLY A 344 -22.92 8.03 -9.16
N THR A 345 -21.75 7.45 -9.46
CA THR A 345 -21.49 6.88 -10.81
C THR A 345 -21.70 5.37 -10.93
N ARG A 346 -21.90 4.66 -9.82
CA ARG A 346 -22.33 3.26 -9.83
C ARG A 346 -23.79 3.10 -10.28
N GLU A 347 -24.63 4.11 -10.03
CA GLU A 347 -26.01 4.18 -10.52
C GLU A 347 -26.07 4.36 -12.06
N MET A 348 -25.21 5.20 -12.62
CA MET A 348 -25.12 5.37 -14.09
C MET A 348 -24.59 4.12 -14.81
N LEU A 349 -23.65 3.38 -14.20
CA LEU A 349 -23.11 2.17 -14.81
C LEU A 349 -24.06 0.97 -14.68
N SER A 350 -24.87 0.87 -13.61
CA SER A 350 -25.92 -0.15 -13.56
C SER A 350 -27.08 0.17 -14.50
N GLU A 351 -27.45 1.44 -14.70
CA GLU A 351 -28.44 1.83 -15.71
C GLU A 351 -27.96 1.55 -17.14
N VAL A 352 -26.67 1.73 -17.40
CA VAL A 352 -26.06 1.44 -18.70
C VAL A 352 -25.86 -0.06 -18.91
N GLU A 353 -25.51 -0.84 -17.88
CA GLU A 353 -25.43 -2.31 -17.96
C GLU A 353 -26.82 -2.95 -18.06
N GLU A 354 -27.86 -2.42 -17.40
CA GLU A 354 -29.25 -2.82 -17.61
C GLU A 354 -29.74 -2.48 -19.03
N ARG A 355 -29.39 -1.30 -19.56
CA ARG A 355 -29.82 -0.89 -20.91
C ARG A 355 -29.06 -1.56 -22.05
N ILE A 356 -27.77 -1.87 -21.87
CA ILE A 356 -26.98 -2.65 -22.84
C ILE A 356 -27.41 -4.13 -22.82
N GLY A 357 -27.89 -4.64 -21.68
CA GLY A 357 -28.53 -5.96 -21.60
C GLY A 357 -29.91 -6.02 -22.25
N SER A 358 -30.62 -4.89 -22.36
CA SER A 358 -31.95 -4.80 -22.99
C SER A 358 -31.94 -4.30 -24.43
N ASP A 359 -30.83 -3.78 -24.96
CA ASP A 359 -30.73 -3.42 -26.38
C ASP A 359 -30.35 -4.64 -27.23
N GLY A 360 -31.20 -5.66 -27.10
CA GLY A 360 -31.47 -6.58 -28.20
C GLY A 360 -32.26 -5.80 -29.24
N VAL A 361 -31.54 -5.32 -30.26
CA VAL A 361 -31.94 -5.22 -31.66
C VAL A 361 -33.34 -5.81 -31.92
N GLU A 362 -34.43 -5.04 -31.76
CA GLU A 362 -35.76 -5.27 -32.41
C GLU A 362 -36.94 -4.33 -32.01
N SER A 363 -36.81 -3.31 -31.15
CA SER A 363 -38.00 -2.56 -30.67
C SER A 363 -38.33 -1.22 -31.36
N GLY A 364 -37.57 -0.76 -32.36
CA GLY A 364 -37.95 0.42 -33.16
C GLY A 364 -37.94 1.78 -32.41
N GLU A 365 -37.44 1.84 -31.17
CA GLU A 365 -37.47 3.06 -30.34
C GLU A 365 -36.48 4.15 -30.77
N TRP A 366 -35.56 3.84 -31.68
CA TRP A 366 -34.65 4.81 -32.31
C TRP A 366 -35.43 5.96 -32.98
N GLY A 367 -36.60 5.68 -33.56
CA GLY A 367 -37.47 6.71 -34.14
C GLY A 367 -38.12 7.63 -33.10
N GLY A 368 -38.28 7.19 -31.85
CA GLY A 368 -38.74 8.02 -30.74
C GLY A 368 -37.66 8.99 -30.26
N PHE A 369 -36.41 8.54 -30.22
CA PHE A 369 -35.25 9.35 -29.90
C PHE A 369 -35.03 10.46 -30.94
N CYS A 370 -35.04 10.13 -32.24
CA CYS A 370 -34.86 11.12 -33.32
C CYS A 370 -35.93 12.23 -33.29
N ARG A 371 -37.20 11.89 -33.03
CA ARG A 371 -38.30 12.89 -32.90
C ARG A 371 -38.14 13.82 -31.69
N ARG A 372 -37.63 13.31 -30.57
CA ARG A 372 -37.48 14.08 -29.33
C ARG A 372 -36.31 15.08 -29.39
N PHE A 373 -35.36 14.85 -30.29
CA PHE A 373 -34.18 15.70 -30.51
C PHE A 373 -34.18 16.44 -31.86
N GLY A 374 -35.30 16.45 -32.59
CA GLY A 374 -35.48 17.27 -33.81
C GLY A 374 -34.73 16.75 -35.05
N ILE A 375 -34.42 15.47 -35.11
CA ILE A 375 -33.83 14.82 -36.27
C ILE A 375 -35.00 14.20 -37.07
N GLU A 376 -35.59 14.98 -37.98
CA GLU A 376 -36.74 14.54 -38.78
C GLU A 376 -36.35 13.61 -39.93
N ALA A 377 -37.12 12.53 -40.10
CA ALA A 377 -37.32 11.86 -41.37
C ALA A 377 -38.77 11.35 -41.45
N GLU A 378 -39.36 11.53 -42.63
CA GLU A 378 -40.79 11.53 -42.96
C GLU A 378 -41.51 10.15 -42.95
N SER A 379 -42.85 10.23 -42.99
CA SER A 379 -43.86 9.21 -43.40
C SER A 379 -44.17 8.11 -42.38
N GLY A 380 -45.41 7.69 -42.14
CA GLY A 380 -46.70 7.89 -42.78
C GLY A 380 -47.52 6.59 -42.61
N VAL A 381 -48.86 6.70 -42.66
CA VAL A 381 -49.85 5.59 -42.75
C VAL A 381 -50.15 4.90 -41.40
N GLU A 382 -51.26 5.21 -40.71
CA GLU A 382 -52.70 4.96 -41.01
C GLU A 382 -53.14 3.50 -40.80
N GLU A 383 -54.40 3.38 -40.35
CA GLU A 383 -55.26 2.19 -40.32
C GLU A 383 -55.01 1.17 -39.20
N MET A 384 -56.01 0.59 -38.54
CA MET A 384 -57.46 0.66 -38.65
C MET A 384 -58.06 0.02 -37.39
N ASP A 385 -59.27 0.46 -37.04
CA ASP A 385 -60.12 -0.08 -35.98
C ASP A 385 -60.49 -1.56 -36.18
N GLU A 386 -60.73 -2.26 -35.07
CA GLU A 386 -61.89 -3.15 -34.90
C GLU A 386 -62.44 -2.95 -33.47
N GLU A 387 -63.54 -2.20 -33.37
CA GLU A 387 -64.86 -2.83 -33.33
C GLU A 387 -65.61 -2.55 -34.64
#